data_AF-A0A921HTQ7-F1
#
_entry.id   AF-A0A921HTQ7-F1
#
_cell.length_a   1.000
_cell.length_b   1.000
_cell.length_c   1.000
_cell.angle_alpha   90.00
_cell.angle_beta   90.00
_cell.angle_gamma   90.00
#
_symmetry.space_group_name_H-M   'P 1'
#
loop_
_entity.id
_entity.type
_entity.pdbx_description
1 polymer ?
#
loop_
_entity_poly.entity_id
_entity_poly.type
_entity_poly.pdbx_seq_one_letter_code
_entity_poly.pdbx_strand_id
1 'polypeptide(L)' 'MAEKEHYERTKPHVNIGTIGHVDHGKTTLTAAITKILADKGLAKAEDYADIDKAPEEKERGITINTAHVEYETEK' A
#
# COMPACT_ATOMS: atom_id res chain seq x y z
N MET A 1 23.19 6.46 -0.34
CA MET A 1 21.96 6.23 -1.13
C MET A 1 21.75 4.73 -1.09
N ALA A 2 20.76 4.24 -0.35
CA ALA A 2 20.50 2.81 -0.26
C ALA A 2 20.09 2.31 -1.65
N GLU A 3 20.86 1.38 -2.18
CA GLU A 3 20.56 0.69 -3.43
C GLU A 3 19.20 0.01 -3.27
N LYS A 4 18.21 0.40 -4.09
CA LYS A 4 16.91 -0.30 -4.10
C LYS A 4 17.21 -1.76 -4.43
N GLU A 5 16.83 -2.68 -3.56
CA GLU A 5 16.97 -4.12 -3.81
C GLU A 5 16.49 -4.45 -5.22
N HIS A 6 17.30 -5.23 -5.95
CA HIS A 6 16.96 -5.66 -7.30
C HIS A 6 15.76 -6.61 -7.25
N TYR A 7 14.57 -6.08 -7.55
CA TYR A 7 13.34 -6.86 -7.53
C TYR A 7 13.33 -7.87 -8.68
N GLU A 8 13.42 -9.16 -8.35
CA GLU A 8 13.28 -10.24 -9.32
C GLU A 8 11.82 -10.45 -9.73
N ARG A 9 11.50 -10.15 -10.99
CA ARG A 9 10.15 -10.30 -11.54
C ARG A 9 9.86 -11.76 -11.88
N THR A 10 9.43 -12.53 -10.89
CA THR A 10 9.06 -13.95 -11.07
C THR A 10 7.61 -14.17 -11.54
N LYS A 11 6.76 -13.13 -11.44
CA LYS A 11 5.34 -13.13 -11.81
C LYS A 11 4.99 -11.92 -12.71
N PRO A 12 3.88 -11.98 -13.47
CA PRO A 12 3.36 -10.82 -14.20
C PRO A 12 3.10 -9.66 -13.24
N HIS A 13 3.59 -8.47 -13.59
CA HIS A 13 3.42 -7.27 -12.78
C HIS A 13 2.29 -6.40 -13.33
N VAL A 14 1.40 -5.93 -12.45
CA VAL A 14 0.28 -5.04 -12.81
C VAL A 14 0.28 -3.83 -11.89
N ASN A 15 0.22 -2.64 -12.47
CA ASN A 15 0.01 -1.41 -11.71
C ASN A 15 -1.49 -1.24 -11.44
N ILE A 16 -1.87 -1.11 -10.17
CA ILE A 16 -3.25 -0.89 -9.74
C ILE A 16 -3.32 0.30 -8.77
N GLY A 17 -4.51 0.88 -8.62
CA GLY A 17 -4.74 2.01 -7.73
C GLY A 17 -6.15 2.02 -7.16
N THR A 18 -6.26 2.38 -5.88
CA THR A 18 -7.54 2.51 -5.18
C THR A 18 -8.09 3.93 -5.35
N ILE A 19 -9.18 4.08 -6.09
CA ILE A 19 -9.82 5.37 -6.39
C ILE A 19 -11.24 5.44 -5.83
N GLY A 20 -11.77 6.64 -5.58
CA GLY A 20 -13.11 6.83 -5.02
C GLY A 20 -13.28 8.13 -4.22
N HIS A 21 -14.52 8.41 -3.81
CA HIS A 21 -14.89 9.60 -3.03
C HIS A 21 -14.18 9.66 -1.66
N VAL A 22 -14.10 10.85 -1.06
CA VAL A 22 -13.56 11.03 0.30
C VAL A 22 -14.33 10.14 1.29
N ASP A 23 -13.66 9.63 2.33
CA ASP A 23 -14.20 8.75 3.36
C ASP A 23 -14.73 7.37 2.92
N HIS A 24 -14.54 6.99 1.65
CA HIS A 24 -14.90 5.64 1.19
C HIS A 24 -13.86 4.55 1.56
N GLY A 25 -12.94 4.85 2.48
CA GLY A 25 -12.03 3.85 3.04
C GLY A 25 -10.94 3.35 2.07
N LYS A 26 -10.52 4.15 1.09
CA LYS A 26 -9.45 3.79 0.13
C LYS A 26 -8.17 3.34 0.84
N THR A 27 -7.72 4.13 1.81
CA THR A 27 -6.51 3.89 2.61
C THR A 27 -6.67 2.68 3.51
N THR A 28 -7.81 2.55 4.16
CA THR A 28 -8.15 1.40 5.01
C THR A 28 -8.17 0.10 4.21
N LEU A 29 -8.72 0.12 2.98
CA LEU A 29 -8.73 -1.03 2.09
C LEU A 29 -7.30 -1.42 1.67
N THR A 30 -6.47 -0.45 1.29
CA THR A 30 -5.07 -0.74 0.93
C THR A 30 -4.29 -1.35 2.11
N ALA A 31 -4.46 -0.84 3.33
CA ALA A 31 -3.85 -1.43 4.54
C ALA A 31 -4.38 -2.85 4.84
N ALA A 32 -5.67 -3.09 4.60
CA ALA A 32 -6.25 -4.43 4.78
C ALA A 32 -5.68 -5.44 3.76
N ILE A 33 -5.49 -5.03 2.50
CA ILE A 33 -4.90 -5.89 1.46
C ILE A 33 -3.48 -6.30 1.85
N THR A 34 -2.64 -5.34 2.24
CA THR A 34 -1.24 -5.61 2.63
C THR A 34 -1.17 -6.51 3.85
N LYS A 35 -2.04 -6.28 4.85
CA LYS A 35 -2.12 -7.13 6.05
C LYS A 35 -2.48 -8.58 5.72
N ILE A 36 -3.56 -8.80 4.95
CA ILE A 36 -4.01 -10.16 4.60
C ILE A 36 -2.95 -10.91 3.79
N LEU A 37 -2.24 -10.22 2.89
CA LEU A 37 -1.20 -10.83 2.09
C LEU A 37 0.10 -11.04 2.88
N ALA A 38 0.39 -10.18 3.86
CA ALA A 38 1.51 -10.36 4.79
C ALA A 38 1.32 -11.59 5.67
N ASP A 39 0.09 -11.88 6.12
CA ASP A 39 -0.24 -13.10 6.86
C ASP A 39 0.08 -14.38 6.05
N LYS A 40 0.12 -14.27 4.72
CA LYS A 40 0.51 -15.34 3.78
C LYS A 40 1.99 -15.28 3.35
N GLY A 41 2.77 -14.31 3.84
CA GLY A 41 4.15 -14.09 3.42
C GLY A 41 4.30 -13.49 2.02
N LEU A 42 3.23 -12.89 1.47
CA LEU A 42 3.16 -12.36 0.10
C LEU A 42 3.22 -10.82 0.04
N ALA A 43 3.33 -10.16 1.18
CA ALA A 43 3.49 -8.72 1.28
C ALA A 43 4.23 -8.34 2.56
N LYS A 44 4.71 -7.10 2.63
CA LYS A 44 5.02 -6.45 3.91
C LYS A 44 3.73 -5.82 4.42
N ALA A 45 3.41 -6.06 5.70
CA ALA A 45 2.28 -5.39 6.33
C ALA A 45 2.61 -3.89 6.40
N GLU A 46 1.72 -3.08 5.85
CA GLU A 46 1.82 -1.61 5.88
C GLU A 46 0.57 -1.12 6.61
N ASP A 47 0.76 -0.49 7.77
CA ASP A 47 -0.35 0.00 8.57
C ASP A 47 -0.90 1.29 7.95
N TYR A 48 -2.13 1.64 8.33
CA TYR A 48 -2.80 2.87 7.90
C TYR A 48 -1.90 4.12 8.06
N ALA A 49 -1.19 4.19 9.19
CA ALA A 49 -0.29 5.29 9.53
C ALA A 49 1.00 5.33 8.69
N ASP A 50 1.31 4.23 8.00
CA ASP A 50 2.37 4.11 7.01
C ASP A 50 1.87 4.39 5.59
N ILE A 51 0.56 4.50 5.35
CA ILE A 51 0.04 4.90 4.04
C ILE A 51 -0.19 6.42 4.01
N ASP A 52 -0.80 6.96 5.06
CA ASP A 52 -0.93 8.40 5.29
C ASP A 52 0.29 8.93 6.07
N LYS A 53 1.48 8.94 5.43
CA LYS A 53 2.74 9.28 6.12
C LYS A 53 2.88 10.78 6.42
N ALA A 54 2.23 11.66 5.66
CA ALA A 54 2.47 13.09 5.82
C ALA A 54 1.79 13.62 7.10
N PRO A 55 2.45 14.51 7.87
CA PRO A 55 1.86 15.11 9.06
C PRO A 55 0.50 15.76 8.78
N GLU A 56 0.37 16.42 7.63
CA GLU A 56 -0.87 17.10 7.23
C GLU A 56 -2.01 16.12 6.89
N GLU A 57 -1.68 14.89 6.45
CA GLU A 57 -2.67 13.85 6.15
C GLU A 57 -3.25 13.25 7.44
N LYS A 58 -2.38 13.00 8.42
CA LYS A 58 -2.79 12.47 9.74
C LYS A 58 -3.68 13.44 10.50
N GLU A 59 -3.38 14.73 10.45
CA GLU A 59 -4.20 15.76 11.10
C GLU A 59 -5.57 15.95 10.42
N ARG A 60 -5.64 15.73 9.10
CA ARG A 60 -6.86 15.94 8.31
C ARG A 60 -7.69 14.68 8.08
N GLY A 61 -7.14 13.50 8.35
CA GLY A 61 -7.81 12.21 8.11
C GLY A 61 -8.08 11.92 6.64
N ILE A 62 -7.34 12.55 5.72
CA ILE A 62 -7.49 12.37 4.28
C ILE A 62 -6.13 12.13 3.64
N THR A 63 -6.09 11.26 2.63
CA THR A 63 -4.90 11.02 1.81
C THR A 63 -4.71 12.18 0.82
N ILE A 64 -3.54 12.81 0.85
CA ILE A 64 -3.19 13.99 0.04
C ILE A 64 -2.15 13.61 -1.02
N ASN A 65 -1.22 12.72 -0.67
CA ASN A 65 -0.13 12.22 -1.49
C ASN A 65 -0.40 10.78 -1.91
N THR A 66 0.00 10.44 -3.13
CA THR A 66 -0.11 9.07 -3.63
C THR A 66 0.87 8.17 -2.89
N ALA A 67 0.37 7.17 -2.16
CA ALA A 67 1.18 6.12 -1.57
C ALA A 67 1.40 4.98 -2.57
N HIS A 68 2.65 4.52 -2.69
CA HIS A 68 3.00 3.34 -3.48
C HIS A 68 3.26 2.17 -2.54
N VAL A 69 2.54 1.07 -2.75
CA VAL A 69 2.61 -0.12 -1.92
C VAL A 69 2.74 -1.36 -2.81
N GLU A 70 3.59 -2.30 -2.41
CA GLU A 70 3.84 -3.53 -3.15
C GLU A 70 3.26 -4.74 -2.41
N TYR A 71 2.55 -5.60 -3.14
CA TYR A 71 2.05 -6.88 -2.66
C TYR A 71 1.85 -7.82 -3.86
N GLU A 72 1.86 -9.13 -3.61
CA GLU A 72 1.60 -10.14 -4.62
C GLU A 72 0.54 -11.15 -4.18
N THR A 73 0.01 -11.93 -5.12
CA THR A 73 -0.96 -13.00 -4.86
C THR A 73 -0.35 -14.38 -5.13
N GLU A 74 -1.03 -15.42 -4.63
CA GLU A 74 -0.89 -16.78 -5.13
C GLU A 74 -1.24 -16.79 -6.63
N LYS A 75 -0.59 -17.67 -7.40
CA LYS A 75 -0.79 -17.79 -8.86
C LYS A 75 -2.21 -18.21 -9.22
#